data_AF-A0A7W1K4Y1-F1
#
_entry.id   AF-A0A7W1K4Y1-F1
#
_cell.length_a   1.000
_cell.length_b   1.000
_cell.length_c   1.000
_cell.angle_alpha   90.00
_cell.angle_beta   90.00
_cell.angle_gamma   90.00
#
_symmetry.space_group_name_H-M   'P 1'
#
loop_
_entity.id
_entity.type
_entity.pdbx_description
1 polymer ?
#
loop_
_entity_poly.entity_id
_entity_poly.type
_entity_poly.pdbx_seq_one_letter_code
_entity_poly.pdbx_strand_id
1 'polypeptide(L)'
;MSDEARKLFALPPEEFIAARDRLAGELKDAGKADEASEVKDLRRPSIVAWAVNAASRERPEEVAALREAGQALRRAQRKALSGGGGEDLRRATDDRRALIQSLADEGVAAIGARGGAHR
;
A
#
# COMPACT_ATOMS: atom_id res chain seq x y z
N MET A 1 4.50 12.63 -11.33
CA MET A 1 5.08 12.02 -10.11
C MET A 1 6.33 11.24 -10.48
N SER A 2 7.50 11.80 -10.15
CA SER A 2 8.82 11.20 -10.38
C SER A 2 9.10 10.00 -9.47
N ASP A 3 10.13 9.23 -9.80
CA ASP A 3 10.53 8.05 -9.02
C ASP A 3 11.09 8.43 -7.65
N GLU A 4 11.72 9.60 -7.54
CA GLU A 4 12.20 10.19 -6.30
C GLU A 4 11.04 10.52 -5.35
N ALA A 5 9.95 11.08 -5.88
CA ALA A 5 8.73 11.32 -5.11
C ALA A 5 8.07 10.01 -4.62
N ARG A 6 8.15 8.93 -5.41
CA ARG A 6 7.66 7.60 -4.98
C ARG A 6 8.46 7.04 -3.81
N LYS A 7 9.79 7.24 -3.80
CA LYS A 7 10.68 6.80 -2.71
C LYS A 7 10.31 7.45 -1.37
N LEU A 8 9.76 8.67 -1.37
CA LEU A 8 9.28 9.31 -0.13
C LEU A 8 8.19 8.48 0.57
N PHE A 9 7.29 7.85 -0.18
CA PHE A 9 6.23 7.00 0.38
C PHE A 9 6.70 5.60 0.80
N ALA A 10 7.99 5.29 0.61
CA ALA A 10 8.62 4.12 1.18
C ALA A 10 9.18 4.39 2.58
N LEU A 11 9.47 5.66 2.91
CA LEU A 11 10.00 6.06 4.21
C LEU A 11 8.93 5.96 5.31
N PRO A 12 9.34 5.80 6.58
CA PRO A 12 8.46 6.00 7.71
C PRO A 12 7.76 7.37 7.65
N PRO A 13 6.47 7.49 8.01
CA PRO A 13 5.73 8.75 7.96
C PRO A 13 6.42 9.92 8.69
N GLU A 14 7.16 9.62 9.74
CA GLU A 14 7.89 10.55 10.60
C GLU A 14 9.10 11.17 9.87
N GLU A 15 9.75 10.40 8.99
CA GLU A 15 10.86 10.85 8.15
C GLU A 15 10.38 11.57 6.89
N PHE A 16 9.11 11.37 6.52
CA PHE A 16 8.55 11.85 5.25
C PHE A 16 8.74 13.36 5.05
N ILE A 17 8.43 14.17 6.06
CA ILE A 17 8.48 15.64 5.92
C ILE A 17 9.91 16.12 5.70
N ALA A 18 10.87 15.60 6.47
CA ALA A 18 12.27 15.96 6.34
C ALA A 18 12.83 15.53 4.97
N ALA A 19 12.53 14.32 4.52
CA ALA A 19 12.96 13.84 3.21
C ALA A 19 12.32 14.59 2.04
N ARG A 20 11.03 14.90 2.13
CA ARG A 20 10.30 15.71 1.15
C ARG A 20 10.92 17.10 1.02
N ASP A 21 11.22 17.73 2.15
CA ASP A 21 11.77 19.08 2.18
C ASP A 21 13.20 19.12 1.60
N ARG A 22 14.01 18.09 1.87
CA ARG A 22 15.32 17.90 1.25
C ARG A 22 15.22 17.73 -0.27
N LEU A 23 14.37 16.82 -0.74
CA LEU A 23 14.19 16.58 -2.18
C LEU A 23 13.71 17.84 -2.92
N ALA A 24 12.79 18.60 -2.32
CA ALA A 24 12.34 19.85 -2.89
C ALA A 24 13.46 20.91 -2.98
N GLY A 25 14.38 20.93 -2.01
CA GLY A 25 15.58 21.78 -2.07
C GLY A 25 16.50 21.37 -3.24
N GLU A 26 16.82 20.09 -3.33
CA GLU A 26 17.65 19.52 -4.41
C GLU A 26 17.08 19.82 -5.81
N LEU A 27 15.74 19.73 -5.97
CA LEU A 27 15.07 20.06 -7.21
C LEU A 27 15.12 21.56 -7.55
N LYS A 28 15.03 22.44 -6.56
CA LYS A 28 15.20 23.89 -6.77
C LYS A 28 16.63 24.21 -7.21
N ASP A 29 17.63 23.63 -6.55
CA ASP A 29 19.04 23.83 -6.88
C ASP A 29 19.36 23.31 -8.29
N ALA A 30 18.66 22.27 -8.73
CA ALA A 30 18.73 21.74 -10.10
C ALA A 30 17.91 22.54 -11.15
N GLY A 31 17.30 23.67 -10.77
CA GLY A 31 16.50 24.51 -11.67
C GLY A 31 15.11 23.98 -12.00
N LYS A 32 14.64 22.93 -11.29
CA LYS A 32 13.34 22.28 -11.49
C LYS A 32 12.28 22.80 -10.51
N ALA A 33 12.02 24.11 -10.58
CA ALA A 33 11.16 24.79 -9.60
C ALA A 33 9.72 24.23 -9.54
N ASP A 34 9.14 23.89 -10.70
CA ASP A 34 7.77 23.34 -10.77
C ASP A 34 7.69 21.97 -10.09
N GLU A 35 8.64 21.07 -10.37
CA GLU A 35 8.71 19.74 -9.75
C GLU A 35 8.96 19.85 -8.23
N ALA A 36 9.76 20.81 -7.79
CA ALA A 36 9.96 21.09 -6.37
C ALA A 36 8.66 21.53 -5.67
N SER A 37 7.81 22.30 -6.36
CA SER A 37 6.49 22.69 -5.84
C SER A 37 5.57 21.48 -5.72
N GLU A 38 5.51 20.63 -6.76
CA GLU A 38 4.73 19.39 -6.72
C GLU A 38 5.15 18.48 -5.55
N VAL A 39 6.47 18.35 -5.31
CA VAL A 39 6.99 17.56 -4.19
C VAL A 39 6.60 18.19 -2.84
N LYS A 40 6.63 19.51 -2.70
CA LYS A 40 6.23 20.20 -1.46
C LYS A 40 4.75 20.02 -1.13
N ASP A 41 3.90 19.90 -2.15
CA ASP A 41 2.45 19.69 -1.99
C ASP A 41 2.11 18.25 -1.56
N LEU A 42 3.07 17.32 -1.60
CA LEU A 42 2.89 15.97 -1.09
C LEU A 42 2.61 15.99 0.41
N ARG A 43 1.50 15.34 0.77
CA ARG A 43 1.06 15.18 2.15
C ARG A 43 1.72 13.96 2.78
N ARG A 44 2.12 14.09 4.05
CA ARG A 44 2.54 12.95 4.87
C ARG A 44 1.45 11.87 4.85
N PRO A 45 1.77 10.61 4.52
CA PRO A 45 0.79 9.53 4.54
C PRO A 45 0.32 9.27 5.97
N SER A 46 -0.92 8.79 6.13
CA SER A 46 -1.34 8.22 7.41
C SER A 46 -0.57 6.93 7.68
N ILE A 47 -0.47 6.53 8.95
CA ILE A 47 0.19 5.27 9.34
C ILE A 47 -0.44 4.07 8.63
N VAL A 48 -1.77 4.05 8.50
CA VAL A 48 -2.50 2.97 7.80
C VAL A 48 -2.15 2.94 6.31
N ALA A 49 -2.14 4.09 5.64
CA ALA A 49 -1.79 4.16 4.21
C ALA A 49 -0.34 3.74 3.97
N TRP A 50 0.58 4.16 4.84
CA TRP A 50 1.96 3.72 4.80
C TRP A 50 2.10 2.21 5.03
N ALA A 51 1.41 1.64 6.02
CA ALA A 51 1.46 0.21 6.33
C ALA A 51 0.95 -0.66 5.17
N VAL A 52 -0.14 -0.25 4.51
CA VAL A 52 -0.65 -0.92 3.31
C VAL A 52 0.36 -0.85 2.17
N ASN A 53 0.99 0.31 1.95
CA ASN A 53 2.03 0.47 0.95
C ASN A 53 3.27 -0.39 1.28
N ALA A 54 3.63 -0.52 2.57
CA ALA A 54 4.72 -1.38 3.02
C ALA A 54 4.40 -2.85 2.75
N ALA A 55 3.25 -3.35 3.22
CA ALA A 55 2.80 -4.72 2.95
C ALA A 55 2.76 -5.02 1.44
N SER A 56 2.36 -4.04 0.62
CA SER A 56 2.33 -4.21 -0.84
C SER A 56 3.71 -4.33 -1.49
N ARG A 57 4.75 -3.78 -0.87
CA ARG A 57 6.14 -3.90 -1.35
C ARG A 57 6.79 -5.19 -0.88
N GLU A 58 6.50 -5.63 0.34
CA GLU A 58 7.05 -6.86 0.91
C GLU A 58 6.39 -8.12 0.35
N ARG A 59 5.10 -8.05 -0.02
CA ARG A 59 4.29 -9.19 -0.49
C ARG A 59 3.60 -8.92 -1.84
N PRO A 60 4.34 -8.58 -2.90
CA PRO A 60 3.75 -8.23 -4.19
C PRO A 60 2.93 -9.37 -4.81
N GLU A 61 3.35 -10.62 -4.60
CA GLU A 61 2.63 -11.82 -5.03
C GLU A 61 1.31 -12.01 -4.30
N GLU A 62 1.25 -11.77 -2.98
CA GLU A 62 -0.01 -11.87 -2.23
C GLU A 62 -0.98 -10.75 -2.60
N VAL A 63 -0.49 -9.55 -2.93
CA VAL A 63 -1.32 -8.47 -3.47
C VAL A 63 -1.88 -8.85 -4.84
N ALA A 64 -1.08 -9.47 -5.71
CA ALA A 64 -1.55 -9.99 -6.99
C ALA A 64 -2.61 -11.09 -6.79
N ALA A 65 -2.36 -12.04 -5.89
CA ALA A 65 -3.31 -13.08 -5.52
C ALA A 65 -4.61 -12.50 -4.93
N LEU A 66 -4.53 -11.46 -4.10
CA LEU A 66 -5.71 -10.79 -3.53
C LEU A 66 -6.56 -10.15 -4.64
N ARG A 67 -5.92 -9.55 -5.65
CA ARG A 67 -6.61 -9.00 -6.81
C ARG A 67 -7.35 -10.09 -7.59
N GLU A 68 -6.72 -11.24 -7.78
CA GLU A 68 -7.33 -12.40 -8.45
C GLU A 68 -8.47 -13.02 -7.65
N ALA A 69 -8.28 -13.22 -6.34
CA ALA A 69 -9.31 -13.69 -5.42
C ALA A 69 -10.52 -12.75 -5.41
N GLY A 70 -10.31 -11.44 -5.46
CA GLY A 70 -11.40 -10.47 -5.61
C GLY A 70 -12.17 -10.60 -6.92
N GLN A 71 -11.51 -10.92 -8.03
CA GLN A 71 -12.18 -11.20 -9.31
C GLN A 71 -12.94 -12.54 -9.27
N ALA A 72 -12.34 -13.58 -8.68
CA ALA A 72 -12.96 -14.88 -8.50
C ALA A 72 -14.23 -14.77 -7.63
N LEU A 73 -14.15 -14.04 -6.51
CA LEU A 73 -15.29 -13.76 -5.64
C LEU A 73 -16.41 -13.05 -6.40
N ARG A 74 -16.11 -12.01 -7.19
CA ARG A 74 -17.13 -11.34 -8.02
C ARG A 74 -17.78 -12.27 -9.04
N ARG A 75 -17.02 -13.21 -9.64
CA ARG A 75 -17.56 -14.23 -10.55
C ARG A 75 -18.48 -15.21 -9.80
N ALA A 76 -18.04 -15.70 -8.64
CA ALA A 76 -18.81 -16.63 -7.82
C ALA A 76 -20.11 -16.00 -7.30
N GLN A 77 -20.06 -14.73 -6.87
CA GLN A 77 -21.25 -13.96 -6.47
C GLN A 77 -22.28 -13.89 -7.60
N ARG A 78 -21.86 -13.60 -8.84
CA ARG A 78 -22.78 -13.58 -9.99
C ARG A 78 -23.42 -14.95 -10.26
N LYS A 79 -22.63 -16.03 -10.17
CA LYS A 79 -23.11 -17.41 -10.34
C LYS A 79 -24.13 -17.80 -9.26
N ALA A 80 -23.87 -17.41 -8.01
CA ALA A 80 -24.75 -17.65 -6.87
C ALA A 80 -26.13 -17.01 -7.04
N LEU A 81 -26.20 -15.80 -7.61
CA LEU A 81 -27.47 -15.13 -7.91
C LEU A 81 -28.31 -15.89 -8.96
N SER A 82 -27.68 -16.71 -9.80
CA SER A 82 -28.36 -17.56 -10.78
C SER A 82 -28.75 -18.95 -10.24
N GLY A 83 -28.64 -19.16 -8.92
CA GLY A 83 -29.11 -20.38 -8.25
C GLY A 83 -28.08 -21.50 -8.12
N GLY A 84 -26.78 -21.26 -8.37
CA GLY A 84 -25.72 -22.27 -8.21
C GLY A 84 -24.38 -21.71 -7.75
N GLY A 85 -23.43 -22.55 -7.34
CA GLY A 85 -22.07 -22.09 -7.00
C GLY A 85 -21.89 -21.52 -5.59
N GLY A 86 -22.73 -21.94 -4.62
CA GLY A 86 -22.56 -21.56 -3.21
C GLY A 86 -21.23 -22.03 -2.61
N GLU A 87 -20.72 -23.19 -3.03
CA GLU A 87 -19.40 -23.67 -2.62
C GLU A 87 -18.26 -22.81 -3.20
N ASP A 88 -18.34 -22.47 -4.50
CA ASP A 88 -17.38 -21.57 -5.16
C ASP A 88 -17.35 -20.21 -4.47
N LEU A 89 -18.51 -19.70 -4.05
CA LEU A 89 -18.63 -18.44 -3.31
C LEU A 89 -17.99 -18.52 -1.93
N ARG A 90 -18.21 -19.62 -1.20
CA ARG A 90 -17.59 -19.84 0.11
C ARG A 90 -16.06 -19.89 -0.02
N ARG A 91 -15.55 -20.74 -0.93
CA ARG A 91 -14.12 -20.89 -1.18
C ARG A 91 -13.46 -19.56 -1.55
N ALA A 92 -14.02 -18.82 -2.50
CA ALA A 92 -13.47 -17.53 -2.92
C ALA A 92 -13.52 -16.47 -1.80
N THR A 93 -14.47 -16.58 -0.86
CA THR A 93 -14.54 -15.71 0.32
C THR A 93 -13.43 -16.04 1.32
N ASP A 94 -13.21 -17.33 1.57
CA ASP A 94 -12.19 -17.83 2.48
C ASP A 94 -10.77 -17.51 1.98
N ASP A 95 -10.50 -17.75 0.68
CA ASP A 95 -9.22 -17.41 0.04
C ASP A 95 -8.91 -15.92 0.16
N ARG A 96 -9.89 -15.06 -0.14
CA ARG A 96 -9.76 -13.60 0.01
C ARG A 96 -9.49 -13.21 1.46
N ARG A 97 -10.16 -13.85 2.42
CA ARG A 97 -9.99 -13.56 3.85
C ARG A 97 -8.59 -13.92 4.34
N ALA A 98 -8.08 -15.07 3.92
CA ALA A 98 -6.72 -15.50 4.26
C ALA A 98 -5.66 -14.51 3.74
N LEU A 99 -5.78 -14.09 2.48
CA LEU A 99 -4.87 -13.10 1.87
C LEU A 99 -4.94 -11.73 2.56
N ILE A 100 -6.16 -11.26 2.92
CA ILE A 100 -6.31 -10.01 3.68
C ILE A 100 -5.64 -10.12 5.04
N GLN A 101 -5.80 -11.24 5.74
CA GLN A 101 -5.19 -11.44 7.05
C GLN A 101 -3.66 -11.42 6.97
N SER A 102 -3.08 -12.16 6.02
CA SER A 102 -1.63 -12.19 5.79
C SER A 102 -1.06 -10.79 5.51
N LEU A 103 -1.67 -10.04 4.60
CA LEU A 103 -1.26 -8.67 4.27
C LEU A 103 -1.47 -7.69 5.44
N ALA A 104 -2.50 -7.89 6.26
CA ALA A 104 -2.74 -7.08 7.44
C ALA A 104 -1.68 -7.34 8.51
N ASP A 105 -1.29 -8.60 8.71
CA ASP A 105 -0.24 -9.00 9.66
C ASP A 105 1.11 -8.37 9.26
N GLU A 106 1.44 -8.36 7.96
CA GLU A 106 2.63 -7.67 7.43
C GLU A 106 2.57 -6.16 7.68
N GLY A 107 1.40 -5.53 7.45
CA GLY A 107 1.20 -4.11 7.75
C GLY A 107 1.36 -3.77 9.23
N VAL A 108 0.87 -4.63 10.12
CA VAL A 108 1.03 -4.49 11.58
C VAL A 108 2.50 -4.70 11.99
N ALA A 109 3.19 -5.67 11.40
CA ALA A 109 4.60 -5.91 11.63
C ALA A 109 5.45 -4.68 11.25
N ALA A 110 5.15 -4.05 10.11
CA ALA A 110 5.79 -2.80 9.68
C ALA A 110 5.59 -1.68 10.72
N ILE A 111 4.38 -1.52 11.26
CA ILE A 111 4.10 -0.53 12.33
C ILE A 111 4.87 -0.89 13.62
N GLY A 112 4.94 -2.17 13.97
CA GLY A 112 5.64 -2.66 15.17
C GLY A 112 7.15 -2.43 15.12
N ALA A 113 7.79 -2.71 13.97
CA ALA A 113 9.22 -2.47 13.75
C ALA A 113 9.61 -1.01 13.99
N ARG A 114 8.72 -0.06 13.62
CA ARG A 114 8.88 1.38 13.89
C ARG A 114 8.84 1.70 15.39
N GLY A 115 7.92 1.08 16.14
CA GLY A 115 7.80 1.28 17.59
C GLY A 115 8.98 0.72 18.40
N GLY A 116 9.69 -0.25 17.83
CA GLY A 116 10.94 -0.79 18.39
C GLY A 116 12.15 0.12 18.17
N ALA A 117 12.21 0.84 17.05
CA ALA A 117 13.30 1.76 16.71
C ALA A 117 13.22 3.15 17.39
N HIS A 118 12.20 3.38 18.23
CA HIS A 118 11.96 4.63 18.96
C HIS A 118 12.01 4.47 20.50
N ARG A 119 12.48 3.30 20.99
CA ARG A 119 12.86 3.07 22.39
C ARG A 119 14.37 2.96 22.51
#